data_AF-A0A7S0K9K9-F1
#
_entry.id   AF-A0A7S0K9K9-F1
#
_cell.length_a   1.000
_cell.length_b   1.000
_cell.length_c   1.000
_cell.angle_alpha   90.00
_cell.angle_beta   90.00
_cell.angle_gamma   90.00
#
_symmetry.space_group_name_H-M   'P 1'
#
loop_
_entity.id
_entity.type
_entity.pdbx_description
1 polymer ?
#
loop_
_entity_poly.entity_id
_entity_poly.type
_entity_poly.pdbx_seq_one_letter_code
_entity_poly.pdbx_strand_id
1 'polypeptide(L)'
;ISWMADYSIKFDGCHSIVQYAEEGGGGEEAMSKTRRQHLARYKMCKSDACNTNCKGEYLVDLGIFVDAYTEFTMELQEYQCEQVRENCNCEYANDDEVCESGCYQEAGLDYCVENQDEYEDEFEVQRYIECVEMEMNNQQYNQYGQEIRYFIGPACSSDGKSVHLQVYSDETCSTKASNGIYQSNNYYGKPLPYSTESLIQTNCISCEEKDEDRNNYNNYNNGYNNNNDREIADICEETYEESAKCEDGMDISYPRVADCNYIKNTVYKQSEENEGGGTAAVAFAWIFGISTVILAAYAYTLYKDKSSGTIDLSKQEGGGTMA
;
A
#
# COMPACT_ATOMS: atom_id res chain seq x y z
N ILE A 1 26.41 7.25 -8.43
CA ILE A 1 25.15 6.50 -8.63
C ILE A 1 25.04 5.95 -10.06
N SER A 2 25.85 6.43 -11.03
CA SER A 2 25.91 5.98 -12.44
C SER A 2 25.84 4.48 -12.76
N TRP A 3 26.22 3.58 -11.85
CA TRP A 3 26.05 2.12 -12.06
C TRP A 3 24.57 1.71 -12.17
N MET A 4 23.66 2.52 -11.63
CA MET A 4 22.22 2.24 -11.63
C MET A 4 21.62 2.22 -13.02
N ALA A 5 22.21 2.91 -14.00
CA ALA A 5 21.72 2.92 -15.38
C ALA A 5 21.67 1.50 -16.00
N ASP A 6 22.45 0.54 -15.48
CA ASP A 6 22.43 -0.86 -15.91
C ASP A 6 21.33 -1.69 -15.23
N TYR A 7 20.50 -1.06 -14.40
CA TYR A 7 19.48 -1.71 -13.60
C TYR A 7 18.09 -1.11 -13.82
N SER A 8 17.10 -1.87 -13.38
CA SER A 8 15.72 -1.48 -13.28
C SER A 8 15.22 -1.81 -11.88
N ILE A 9 14.35 -0.95 -11.33
CA ILE A 9 13.62 -1.27 -10.12
C ILE A 9 12.36 -2.05 -10.46
N LYS A 10 11.98 -2.94 -9.55
CA LYS A 10 10.75 -3.71 -9.62
C LYS A 10 10.10 -3.76 -8.25
N PHE A 11 8.87 -3.27 -8.16
CA PHE A 11 8.08 -3.44 -6.96
C PHE A 11 7.88 -4.93 -6.67
N ASP A 12 8.26 -5.36 -5.47
CA ASP A 12 8.20 -6.77 -5.05
C ASP A 12 7.09 -6.99 -4.02
N GLY A 13 6.70 -5.93 -3.30
CA GLY A 13 5.58 -5.94 -2.37
C GLY A 13 5.65 -4.80 -1.37
N CYS A 14 4.72 -4.78 -0.43
CA CYS A 14 4.71 -3.85 0.68
C CYS A 14 4.40 -4.60 1.98
N HIS A 15 4.68 -3.97 3.11
CA HIS A 15 4.28 -4.49 4.40
C HIS A 15 4.08 -3.37 5.41
N SER A 16 3.47 -3.70 6.55
CA SER A 16 3.28 -2.76 7.65
C SER A 16 3.94 -3.30 8.90
N ILE A 17 4.74 -2.48 9.58
CA ILE A 17 5.35 -2.81 10.86
C ILE A 17 4.82 -1.91 11.95
N VAL A 18 4.77 -2.43 13.18
CA VAL A 18 4.38 -1.65 14.34
C VAL A 18 5.66 -1.22 15.05
N GLN A 19 5.89 0.09 15.10
CA GLN A 19 7.03 0.70 15.78
C GLN A 19 6.57 1.38 17.07
N TYR A 20 7.45 1.42 18.06
CA TYR A 20 7.21 2.18 19.28
C TYR A 20 7.63 3.64 19.04
N ALA A 21 6.73 4.59 19.29
CA ALA A 21 7.04 6.01 19.20
C ALA A 21 7.78 6.45 20.48
N GLU A 22 9.05 6.83 20.35
CA GLU A 22 9.79 7.55 21.39
C GLU A 22 9.26 8.99 21.46
N GLU A 23 8.46 9.28 22.49
CA GLU A 23 8.13 10.64 22.94
C GLU A 23 7.28 11.53 21.99
N GLY A 24 5.95 11.35 22.06
CA GLY A 24 5.02 12.45 21.79
C GLY A 24 4.97 13.39 23.01
N GLY A 25 5.43 14.63 22.85
CA GLY A 25 5.50 15.61 23.92
C GLY A 25 4.15 15.93 24.56
N GLY A 26 4.11 15.88 25.90
CA GLY A 26 3.40 16.83 26.77
C GLY A 26 1.91 17.13 26.56
N GLY A 27 1.16 16.35 25.78
CA GLY A 27 -0.29 16.52 25.60
C GLY A 27 -1.04 15.29 26.09
N GLU A 28 -1.82 15.45 27.15
CA GLU A 28 -2.78 14.44 27.60
C GLU A 28 -3.82 14.20 26.50
N GLU A 29 -3.68 13.14 25.69
CA GLU A 29 -4.75 12.24 25.21
C GLU A 29 -4.09 10.96 24.66
N ALA A 30 -4.74 9.81 24.80
CA ALA A 30 -4.18 8.48 24.63
C ALA A 30 -3.87 8.11 23.16
N MET A 31 -2.87 8.73 22.54
CA MET A 31 -2.30 8.18 21.32
C MET A 31 -1.57 6.88 21.66
N SER A 32 -1.85 5.82 20.88
CA SER A 32 -1.14 4.56 21.02
C SER A 32 0.36 4.83 20.95
N LYS A 33 1.13 4.31 21.93
CA LYS A 33 2.60 4.41 21.91
C LYS A 33 3.22 3.62 20.76
N THR A 34 2.39 2.92 19.99
CA THR A 34 2.81 2.21 18.80
C THR A 34 2.19 2.83 17.56
N ARG A 35 3.03 3.20 16.59
CA ARG A 35 2.62 3.68 15.26
C ARG A 35 2.82 2.57 14.24
N ARG A 36 1.95 2.50 13.23
CA ARG A 36 2.14 1.58 12.12
C ARG A 36 2.90 2.32 11.02
N GLN A 37 4.08 1.82 10.66
CA GLN A 37 4.82 2.31 9.50
C GLN A 37 4.53 1.39 8.32
N HIS A 38 4.24 1.98 7.17
CA HIS A 38 4.06 1.29 5.92
C HIS A 38 5.37 1.34 5.13
N LEU A 39 5.81 0.20 4.61
CA LEU A 39 7.09 0.07 3.91
C LEU A 39 6.87 -0.59 2.55
N ALA A 40 7.53 -0.06 1.53
CA ALA A 40 7.62 -0.65 0.21
C ALA A 40 8.90 -1.48 0.09
N ARG A 41 8.77 -2.67 -0.49
CA ARG A 41 9.88 -3.56 -0.85
C ARG A 41 9.99 -3.59 -2.36
N TYR A 42 11.16 -3.25 -2.85
CA TYR A 42 11.48 -3.34 -4.27
C TYR A 42 12.82 -4.04 -4.47
N LYS A 43 13.03 -4.49 -5.70
CA LYS A 43 14.26 -5.17 -6.12
C LYS A 43 14.93 -4.42 -7.25
N MET A 44 16.26 -4.44 -7.25
CA MET A 44 17.03 -4.07 -8.43
C MET A 44 17.39 -5.30 -9.25
N CYS A 45 17.12 -5.19 -10.54
CA CYS A 45 17.37 -6.22 -11.53
C CYS A 45 18.21 -5.61 -12.64
N LYS A 46 19.13 -6.37 -13.25
CA LYS A 46 19.79 -5.89 -14.47
C LYS A 46 18.73 -5.58 -15.53
N SER A 47 18.90 -4.50 -16.29
CA SER A 47 17.87 -4.00 -17.22
C SER A 47 17.48 -5.04 -18.28
N ASP A 48 18.38 -5.96 -18.63
CA ASP A 48 18.14 -7.06 -19.58
C ASP A 48 17.44 -8.30 -18.96
N ALA A 49 17.28 -8.35 -17.63
CA ALA A 49 16.91 -9.57 -16.91
C ALA A 49 15.85 -9.36 -15.81
N CYS A 50 15.02 -8.33 -15.93
CA CYS A 50 14.14 -7.86 -14.86
C CYS A 50 13.11 -8.89 -14.32
N ASN A 51 12.84 -9.96 -15.07
CA ASN A 51 11.91 -11.01 -14.62
C ASN A 51 12.56 -12.23 -13.95
N THR A 52 13.89 -12.36 -13.94
CA THR A 52 14.53 -13.64 -13.51
C THR A 52 15.71 -13.49 -12.55
N ASN A 53 16.46 -12.38 -12.60
CA ASN A 53 17.75 -12.27 -11.90
C ASN A 53 17.89 -10.98 -11.07
N CYS A 54 16.86 -10.61 -10.32
CA CYS A 54 16.96 -9.53 -9.35
C CYS A 54 17.77 -9.97 -8.13
N LYS A 55 18.73 -9.16 -7.69
CA LYS A 55 19.65 -9.49 -6.59
C LYS A 55 19.69 -8.44 -5.48
N GLY A 56 19.52 -7.17 -5.84
CA GLY A 56 19.38 -6.11 -4.85
C GLY A 56 17.99 -6.11 -4.27
N GLU A 57 17.88 -6.06 -2.94
CA GLU A 57 16.63 -5.90 -2.23
C GLU A 57 16.68 -4.63 -1.39
N TYR A 58 15.61 -3.85 -1.47
CA TYR A 58 15.53 -2.53 -0.88
C TYR A 58 14.22 -2.38 -0.13
N LEU A 59 14.28 -1.59 0.93
CA LEU A 59 13.12 -1.30 1.77
C LEU A 59 13.07 0.19 2.08
N VAL A 60 11.97 0.84 1.76
CA VAL A 60 11.78 2.29 1.89
C VAL A 60 10.40 2.56 2.46
N ASP A 61 10.17 3.77 2.96
CA ASP A 61 8.82 4.19 3.36
C ASP A 61 7.85 4.09 2.16
N LEU A 62 6.64 3.59 2.43
CA LEU A 62 5.65 3.40 1.37
C LEU A 62 5.24 4.73 0.74
N GLY A 63 5.17 5.82 1.52
CA GLY A 63 4.86 7.15 1.00
C GLY A 63 5.89 7.57 -0.04
N ILE A 64 7.18 7.54 0.33
CA ILE A 64 8.31 7.88 -0.55
C ILE A 64 8.28 7.06 -1.85
N PHE A 65 8.06 5.74 -1.74
CA PHE A 65 8.02 4.91 -2.96
C PHE A 65 6.82 5.21 -3.85
N VAL A 66 5.64 5.45 -3.26
CA VAL A 66 4.44 5.81 -4.03
C VAL A 66 4.64 7.16 -4.71
N ASP A 67 5.23 8.14 -4.02
CA ASP A 67 5.48 9.49 -4.54
C ASP A 67 6.34 9.43 -5.79
N ALA A 68 7.56 8.92 -5.61
CA ALA A 68 8.54 8.73 -6.67
C ALA A 68 8.00 7.86 -7.83
N TYR A 69 7.19 6.84 -7.53
CA TYR A 69 6.55 6.02 -8.56
C TYR A 69 5.50 6.78 -9.37
N THR A 70 4.64 7.55 -8.70
CA THR A 70 3.59 8.30 -9.37
C THR A 70 4.15 9.46 -10.18
N GLU A 71 5.15 10.17 -9.65
CA GLU A 71 5.88 11.22 -10.39
C GLU A 71 6.51 10.67 -11.67
N PHE A 72 7.34 9.62 -11.55
CA PHE A 72 7.93 8.97 -12.71
C PHE A 72 6.89 8.46 -13.73
N THR A 73 5.76 7.93 -13.24
CA THR A 73 4.71 7.43 -14.14
C THR A 73 4.05 8.57 -14.91
N MET A 74 3.82 9.73 -14.29
CA MET A 74 3.27 10.91 -14.94
C MET A 74 4.24 11.47 -16.00
N GLU A 75 5.52 11.61 -15.66
CA GLU A 75 6.55 12.06 -16.60
C GLU A 75 6.65 11.12 -17.81
N LEU A 76 6.65 9.81 -17.57
CA LEU A 76 6.69 8.81 -18.62
C LEU A 76 5.43 8.85 -19.50
N GLN A 77 4.27 9.13 -18.92
CA GLN A 77 3.02 9.31 -19.65
C GLN A 77 3.07 10.56 -20.53
N GLU A 78 3.47 11.70 -19.98
CA GLU A 78 3.64 12.96 -20.69
C GLU A 78 4.61 12.79 -21.87
N TYR A 79 5.79 12.21 -21.63
CA TYR A 79 6.76 11.89 -22.68
C TYR A 79 6.15 11.03 -23.80
N GLN A 80 5.38 9.99 -23.46
CA GLN A 80 4.72 9.14 -24.46
C GLN A 80 3.69 9.92 -25.29
N CYS A 81 2.93 10.82 -24.65
CA CYS A 81 2.01 11.71 -25.34
C CYS A 81 2.77 12.62 -26.30
N GLU A 82 3.84 13.27 -25.84
CA GLU A 82 4.62 14.19 -26.69
C GLU A 82 5.24 13.47 -27.90
N GLN A 83 5.79 12.27 -27.72
CA GLN A 83 6.34 11.48 -28.82
C GLN A 83 5.29 11.13 -29.88
N VAL A 84 4.05 10.83 -29.48
CA VAL A 84 2.98 10.57 -30.45
C VAL A 84 2.52 11.87 -31.10
N ARG A 85 2.38 12.95 -30.33
CA ARG A 85 1.99 14.28 -30.83
C ARG A 85 2.95 14.78 -31.90
N GLU A 86 4.26 14.72 -31.66
CA GLU A 86 5.27 15.17 -32.61
C GLU A 86 5.27 14.38 -33.92
N ASN A 87 4.94 13.09 -33.85
CA ASN A 87 4.87 12.21 -35.02
C ASN A 87 3.49 12.20 -35.69
N CYS A 88 2.50 12.87 -35.10
CA CYS A 88 1.15 12.95 -35.61
C CYS A 88 1.05 14.04 -36.69
N ASN A 89 0.63 13.68 -37.91
CA ASN A 89 0.59 14.60 -39.04
C ASN A 89 -0.72 15.43 -39.06
N CYS A 90 -0.88 16.33 -38.10
CA CYS A 90 -2.08 17.18 -37.97
C CYS A 90 -1.97 18.57 -38.60
N GLU A 91 -0.82 18.95 -39.19
CA GLU A 91 -0.56 20.29 -39.75
C GLU A 91 -1.60 20.76 -40.80
N TYR A 92 -2.34 19.84 -41.42
CA TYR A 92 -3.37 20.13 -42.43
C TYR A 92 -4.78 19.65 -42.03
N ALA A 93 -4.98 19.26 -40.77
CA ALA A 93 -6.28 18.86 -40.29
C ALA A 93 -7.22 20.06 -40.24
N ASN A 94 -8.53 19.82 -40.39
CA ASN A 94 -9.53 20.87 -40.19
C ASN A 94 -9.77 21.16 -38.70
N ASP A 95 -9.30 20.24 -37.85
CA ASP A 95 -9.44 20.22 -36.39
C ASP A 95 -8.24 19.44 -35.85
N ASP A 96 -7.27 20.17 -35.31
CA ASP A 96 -6.00 19.60 -34.83
C ASP A 96 -6.24 18.71 -33.60
N GLU A 97 -7.22 19.04 -32.76
CA GLU A 97 -7.55 18.34 -31.52
C GLU A 97 -8.18 16.97 -31.80
N VAL A 98 -9.10 16.90 -32.76
CA VAL A 98 -9.68 15.62 -33.24
C VAL A 98 -8.62 14.76 -33.93
N CYS A 99 -7.69 15.39 -34.64
CA CYS A 99 -6.61 14.69 -35.32
C CYS A 99 -5.60 14.08 -34.32
N GLU A 100 -5.16 14.86 -33.33
CA GLU A 100 -4.24 14.41 -32.27
C GLU A 100 -4.88 13.31 -31.40
N SER A 101 -6.16 13.48 -31.02
CA SER A 101 -6.91 12.46 -30.29
C SER A 101 -6.97 11.14 -31.07
N GLY A 102 -7.11 11.20 -32.40
CA GLY A 102 -7.03 10.02 -33.27
C GLY A 102 -5.68 9.32 -33.20
N CYS A 103 -4.57 10.07 -33.22
CA CYS A 103 -3.23 9.51 -33.08
C CYS A 103 -3.00 8.85 -31.71
N TYR A 104 -3.46 9.46 -30.62
CA TYR A 104 -3.37 8.86 -29.29
C TYR A 104 -4.17 7.56 -29.20
N GLN A 105 -5.40 7.53 -29.69
CA GLN A 105 -6.23 6.33 -29.73
C GLN A 105 -5.58 5.21 -30.57
N GLU A 106 -4.99 5.55 -31.73
CA GLU A 106 -4.25 4.59 -32.56
C GLU A 106 -3.01 4.03 -31.85
N ALA A 107 -2.35 4.85 -31.03
CA ALA A 107 -1.21 4.46 -30.19
C ALA A 107 -1.63 3.75 -28.88
N GLY A 108 -2.93 3.71 -28.56
CA GLY A 108 -3.46 3.16 -27.30
C GLY A 108 -3.15 4.02 -26.07
N LEU A 109 -2.93 5.33 -26.27
CA LEU A 109 -2.62 6.29 -25.22
C LEU A 109 -3.86 7.13 -24.89
N ASP A 110 -4.95 6.47 -24.52
CA ASP A 110 -6.24 7.14 -24.25
C ASP A 110 -6.13 8.18 -23.12
N TYR A 111 -5.15 8.04 -22.24
CA TYR A 111 -4.85 8.99 -21.16
C TYR A 111 -4.24 10.32 -21.65
N CYS A 112 -3.76 10.40 -22.89
CA CYS A 112 -3.25 11.64 -23.51
C CYS A 112 -4.36 12.51 -24.10
N VAL A 113 -5.58 11.98 -24.21
CA VAL A 113 -6.71 12.73 -24.76
C VAL A 113 -7.27 13.63 -23.67
N GLU A 114 -7.03 14.94 -23.77
CA GLU A 114 -7.66 15.93 -22.91
C GLU A 114 -9.19 15.89 -23.13
N ASN A 115 -9.92 15.31 -22.18
CA ASN A 115 -11.38 15.37 -22.20
C ASN A 115 -11.82 16.76 -21.71
N GLN A 116 -12.11 17.68 -22.64
CA GLN A 116 -12.65 19.01 -22.33
C GLN A 116 -13.97 19.01 -21.52
N ASP A 117 -14.62 17.85 -21.35
CA ASP A 117 -15.91 17.72 -20.67
C ASP A 117 -15.83 17.41 -19.16
N GLU A 118 -14.64 17.15 -18.58
CA GLU A 118 -14.51 16.84 -17.15
C GLU A 118 -14.05 18.06 -16.33
N TYR A 119 -15.03 18.87 -15.91
CA TYR A 119 -14.94 19.70 -14.70
C TYR A 119 -15.07 18.85 -13.41
N GLU A 120 -14.67 17.57 -13.42
CA GLU A 120 -14.46 16.81 -12.19
C GLU A 120 -13.01 17.04 -11.79
N ASP A 121 -12.78 17.65 -10.61
CA ASP A 121 -11.45 17.79 -10.02
C ASP A 121 -10.69 16.45 -10.17
N GLU A 122 -9.64 16.44 -10.99
CA GLU A 122 -8.88 15.24 -11.27
C GLU A 122 -8.32 14.69 -9.96
N PHE A 123 -8.49 13.40 -9.72
CA PHE A 123 -8.08 12.80 -8.45
C PHE A 123 -6.56 12.68 -8.42
N GLU A 124 -5.90 13.70 -7.86
CA GLU A 124 -4.45 13.75 -7.67
C GLU A 124 -4.03 12.81 -6.53
N VAL A 125 -3.44 11.66 -6.87
CA VAL A 125 -2.95 10.68 -5.89
C VAL A 125 -1.92 11.30 -4.96
N GLN A 126 -1.06 12.18 -5.47
CA GLN A 126 0.05 12.82 -4.77
C GLN A 126 -0.41 13.55 -3.51
N ARG A 127 -1.56 14.24 -3.58
CA ARG A 127 -2.15 14.91 -2.42
C ARG A 127 -2.43 13.94 -1.27
N TYR A 128 -2.71 12.67 -1.55
CA TYR A 128 -3.06 11.68 -0.54
C TYR A 128 -1.87 10.90 0.02
N ILE A 129 -0.67 11.04 -0.56
CA ILE A 129 0.52 10.32 -0.10
C ILE A 129 0.90 10.71 1.33
N GLU A 130 0.73 11.99 1.67
CA GLU A 130 1.05 12.57 2.98
C GLU A 130 -0.06 12.40 4.05
N CYS A 131 -1.00 11.46 3.87
CA CYS A 131 -2.07 11.22 4.82
C CYS A 131 -2.96 12.45 5.10
N VAL A 132 -3.61 12.98 4.07
CA VAL A 132 -4.41 14.21 4.19
C VAL A 132 -5.79 13.97 4.79
N GLU A 133 -6.29 15.00 5.49
CA GLU A 133 -7.63 15.00 6.05
C GLU A 133 -8.68 14.89 4.93
N MET A 134 -9.60 13.94 5.10
CA MET A 134 -10.73 13.72 4.20
C MET A 134 -11.79 14.78 4.45
N GLU A 135 -12.18 15.48 3.40
CA GLU A 135 -13.28 16.44 3.46
C GLU A 135 -14.61 15.70 3.73
N MET A 136 -15.26 16.05 4.83
CA MET A 136 -16.54 15.47 5.24
C MET A 136 -17.69 16.46 5.02
N ASN A 137 -18.79 15.98 4.45
CA ASN A 137 -19.99 16.80 4.23
C ASN A 137 -20.61 17.34 5.54
N ASN A 138 -20.46 16.63 6.65
CA ASN A 138 -20.97 17.04 7.96
C ASN A 138 -19.94 16.74 9.03
N GLN A 139 -19.71 17.70 9.92
CA GLN A 139 -18.91 17.47 11.13
C GLN A 139 -19.58 16.40 11.98
N GLN A 140 -18.89 15.28 12.17
CA GLN A 140 -19.34 14.22 13.06
C GLN A 140 -18.67 14.39 14.41
N TYR A 141 -19.45 14.21 15.48
CA TYR A 141 -18.95 14.27 16.85
C TYR A 141 -19.11 12.90 17.51
N ASN A 142 -18.09 12.47 18.24
CA ASN A 142 -18.17 11.25 19.04
C ASN A 142 -19.08 11.47 20.27
N GLN A 143 -19.30 10.41 21.06
CA GLN A 143 -20.11 10.45 22.28
C GLN A 143 -19.61 11.43 23.37
N TYR A 144 -18.39 11.94 23.21
CA TYR A 144 -17.74 12.90 24.12
C TYR A 144 -17.75 14.33 23.56
N GLY A 145 -18.34 14.56 22.38
CA GLY A 145 -18.39 15.88 21.74
C GLY A 145 -17.10 16.28 21.04
N GLN A 146 -16.17 15.36 20.78
CA GLN A 146 -14.98 15.62 19.98
C GLN A 146 -15.26 15.36 18.50
N GLU A 147 -14.74 16.22 17.63
CA GLU A 147 -14.85 16.09 16.18
C GLU A 147 -14.11 14.83 15.70
N ILE A 148 -14.80 14.01 14.90
CA ILE A 148 -14.24 12.82 14.26
C ILE A 148 -13.64 13.27 12.94
N ARG A 149 -12.33 13.09 12.81
CA ARG A 149 -11.57 13.37 11.59
C ARG A 149 -11.08 12.06 10.99
N TYR A 150 -11.12 11.99 9.66
CA TYR A 150 -10.59 10.87 8.90
C TYR A 150 -9.52 11.38 7.94
N PHE A 151 -8.60 10.50 7.61
CA PHE A 151 -7.48 10.81 6.74
C PHE A 151 -7.42 9.76 5.62
N ILE A 152 -6.93 10.13 4.45
CA ILE A 152 -6.75 9.22 3.32
C ILE A 152 -5.26 9.12 3.04
N GLY A 153 -4.78 7.90 2.86
CA GLY A 153 -3.41 7.68 2.41
C GLY A 153 -3.14 6.28 1.89
N PRO A 154 -1.89 6.01 1.46
CA PRO A 154 -1.50 4.74 0.89
C PRO A 154 -1.55 3.64 1.95
N ALA A 155 -1.95 2.45 1.51
CA ALA A 155 -2.09 1.27 2.33
C ALA A 155 -1.61 0.06 1.56
N CYS A 156 -0.89 -0.80 2.26
CA CYS A 156 -0.56 -2.10 1.71
C CYS A 156 -1.77 -3.04 1.70
N SER A 157 -1.97 -3.78 0.62
CA SER A 157 -2.95 -4.86 0.55
C SER A 157 -2.64 -5.96 1.59
N SER A 158 -3.66 -6.75 1.92
CA SER A 158 -3.49 -7.84 2.91
C SER A 158 -2.52 -8.93 2.47
N ASP A 159 -2.33 -9.13 1.18
CA ASP A 159 -1.35 -10.07 0.61
C ASP A 159 0.02 -9.42 0.33
N GLY A 160 0.17 -8.13 0.63
CA GLY A 160 1.43 -7.42 0.45
C GLY A 160 1.84 -7.17 -1.00
N LYS A 161 0.95 -7.38 -1.98
CA LYS A 161 1.29 -7.34 -3.42
C LYS A 161 0.79 -6.11 -4.16
N SER A 162 -0.08 -5.33 -3.54
CA SER A 162 -0.62 -4.11 -4.13
C SER A 162 -0.72 -2.99 -3.10
N VAL A 163 -0.79 -1.77 -3.60
CA VAL A 163 -0.85 -0.55 -2.78
C VAL A 163 -2.10 0.20 -3.18
N HIS A 164 -2.97 0.47 -2.21
CA HIS A 164 -4.28 1.09 -2.42
C HIS A 164 -4.41 2.34 -1.59
N LEU A 165 -5.40 3.16 -1.87
CA LEU A 165 -5.81 4.22 -0.94
C LEU A 165 -6.80 3.68 0.10
N GLN A 166 -6.60 4.13 1.34
CA GLN A 166 -7.41 3.72 2.49
C GLN A 166 -7.74 4.92 3.36
N VAL A 167 -8.89 4.84 4.03
CA VAL A 167 -9.29 5.78 5.07
C VAL A 167 -8.75 5.34 6.43
N TYR A 168 -8.24 6.30 7.18
CA TYR A 168 -7.63 6.16 8.50
C TYR A 168 -8.30 7.10 9.50
N SER A 169 -8.22 6.76 10.79
CA SER A 169 -8.77 7.57 11.89
C SER A 169 -7.72 8.45 12.59
N ASP A 170 -6.51 8.50 12.05
CA ASP A 170 -5.40 9.30 12.57
C ASP A 170 -4.60 9.93 11.43
N GLU A 171 -3.99 11.07 11.71
CA GLU A 171 -3.19 11.88 10.78
C GLU A 171 -1.88 11.21 10.31
N THR A 172 -1.55 10.05 10.89
CA THR A 172 -0.33 9.30 10.56
C THR A 172 -0.64 8.03 9.78
N CYS A 173 -1.87 7.89 9.30
CA CYS A 173 -2.36 6.75 8.52
C CYS A 173 -2.02 5.40 9.16
N SER A 174 -2.08 5.31 10.49
CA SER A 174 -1.70 4.09 11.21
C SER A 174 -2.88 3.16 11.50
N THR A 175 -4.04 3.75 11.76
CA THR A 175 -5.25 3.08 12.24
C THR A 175 -6.31 3.13 11.17
N LYS A 176 -6.50 2.01 10.49
CA LYS A 176 -7.51 1.85 9.46
C LYS A 176 -8.91 2.18 10.03
N ALA A 177 -9.64 3.05 9.33
CA ALA A 177 -11.03 3.36 9.64
C ALA A 177 -11.97 2.23 9.20
N SER A 178 -13.23 2.32 9.62
CA SER A 178 -14.25 1.37 9.16
C SER A 178 -14.43 1.45 7.63
N ASN A 179 -14.75 0.32 7.01
CA ASN A 179 -14.99 0.28 5.56
C ASN A 179 -16.22 1.14 5.19
N GLY A 180 -16.18 1.75 4.00
CA GLY A 180 -17.31 2.53 3.46
C GLY A 180 -17.43 3.96 3.98
N ILE A 181 -16.55 4.40 4.90
CA ILE A 181 -16.57 5.76 5.46
C ILE A 181 -16.45 6.83 4.37
N TYR A 182 -15.58 6.64 3.38
CA TYR A 182 -15.48 7.57 2.26
C TYR A 182 -16.80 7.64 1.48
N GLN A 183 -17.33 6.48 1.07
CA GLN A 183 -18.55 6.40 0.28
C GLN A 183 -19.78 6.97 1.01
N SER A 184 -19.86 6.78 2.33
CA SER A 184 -20.97 7.29 3.14
C SER A 184 -20.92 8.80 3.37
N ASN A 185 -19.75 9.41 3.27
CA ASN A 185 -19.54 10.83 3.57
C ASN A 185 -19.23 11.69 2.33
N ASN A 186 -18.94 11.07 1.17
CA ASN A 186 -18.78 11.76 -0.10
C ASN A 186 -20.14 12.10 -0.74
N TYR A 187 -20.27 13.30 -1.31
CA TYR A 187 -21.50 13.87 -1.87
C TYR A 187 -22.16 12.99 -2.95
N TYR A 188 -21.36 12.24 -3.70
CA TYR A 188 -21.83 11.44 -4.83
C TYR A 188 -21.95 9.94 -4.54
N GLY A 189 -21.61 9.49 -3.33
CA GLY A 189 -21.61 8.06 -2.97
C GLY A 189 -20.67 7.22 -3.84
N LYS A 190 -19.69 7.85 -4.51
CA LYS A 190 -18.64 7.17 -5.28
C LYS A 190 -17.64 6.52 -4.31
N PRO A 191 -17.11 5.32 -4.63
CA PRO A 191 -16.03 4.72 -3.86
C PRO A 191 -14.76 5.59 -3.96
N LEU A 192 -13.85 5.42 -3.00
CA LEU A 192 -12.54 6.08 -3.03
C LEU A 192 -11.76 5.55 -4.26
N PRO A 193 -11.27 6.42 -5.15
CA PRO A 193 -10.37 6.01 -6.23
C PRO A 193 -9.16 5.23 -5.68
N TYR A 194 -8.69 4.23 -6.42
CA TYR A 194 -7.61 3.33 -5.99
C TYR A 194 -7.83 2.59 -4.67
N SER A 195 -9.09 2.48 -4.20
CA SER A 195 -9.39 1.64 -3.03
C SER A 195 -9.33 0.13 -3.31
N THR A 196 -9.43 -0.25 -4.59
CA THR A 196 -9.32 -1.64 -5.07
C THR A 196 -8.28 -1.83 -6.15
N GLU A 197 -7.98 -0.77 -6.91
CA GLU A 197 -6.92 -0.77 -7.91
C GLU A 197 -5.58 -0.36 -7.28
N SER A 198 -4.50 -1.00 -7.71
CA SER A 198 -3.17 -0.71 -7.17
C SER A 198 -2.64 0.59 -7.76
N LEU A 199 -2.13 1.48 -6.92
CA LEU A 199 -1.37 2.68 -7.31
C LEU A 199 -0.07 2.31 -8.04
N ILE A 200 0.50 1.15 -7.69
CA ILE A 200 1.79 0.69 -8.18
C ILE A 200 1.59 -0.56 -9.04
N GLN A 201 2.22 -0.56 -10.21
CA GLN A 201 2.32 -1.72 -11.07
C GLN A 201 3.57 -2.55 -10.72
N THR A 202 3.55 -3.83 -11.06
CA THR A 202 4.66 -4.78 -10.79
C THR A 202 5.64 -4.89 -11.97
N ASN A 203 5.52 -3.99 -12.94
CA ASN A 203 6.43 -3.87 -14.07
C ASN A 203 7.79 -3.31 -13.62
N CYS A 204 8.74 -3.37 -14.55
CA CYS A 204 10.09 -2.91 -14.32
C CYS A 204 10.25 -1.49 -14.80
N ILE A 205 10.85 -0.66 -13.97
CA ILE A 205 11.17 0.73 -14.28
C ILE A 205 12.67 0.83 -14.50
N SER A 206 13.07 1.25 -15.70
CA SER A 206 14.47 1.49 -16.04
C SER A 206 15.01 2.62 -15.16
N CYS A 207 16.20 2.43 -14.59
CA CYS A 207 16.91 3.51 -13.92
C CYS A 207 17.76 4.34 -14.87
N GLU A 208 17.93 3.93 -16.12
CA GLU A 208 18.43 4.84 -17.15
C GLU A 208 17.29 5.72 -17.63
N GLU A 209 17.48 7.03 -17.49
CA GLU A 209 16.59 8.06 -18.02
C GLU A 209 16.61 8.02 -19.55
N LYS A 210 15.45 8.25 -20.16
CA LYS A 210 15.35 8.31 -21.63
C LYS A 210 15.60 9.75 -22.05
N ASP A 211 16.78 10.01 -22.64
CA ASP A 211 17.12 11.30 -23.28
C ASP A 211 15.94 11.81 -24.13
N GLU A 212 15.27 12.88 -23.69
CA GLU A 212 14.22 13.58 -24.43
C GLU A 212 14.74 14.12 -25.77
N ASP A 213 16.03 14.46 -25.83
CA ASP A 213 16.67 15.13 -26.95
C ASP A 213 17.20 14.20 -28.07
N ARG A 214 17.15 12.88 -27.92
CA ARG A 214 17.74 11.96 -28.92
C ARG A 214 16.99 11.89 -30.26
N ASN A 215 15.80 12.46 -30.35
CA ASN A 215 15.03 12.56 -31.58
C ASN A 215 15.24 13.89 -32.34
N ASN A 216 16.17 14.76 -31.91
CA ASN A 216 16.53 15.92 -32.72
C ASN A 216 17.48 15.53 -33.87
N TYR A 217 16.85 15.11 -34.97
CA TYR A 217 17.48 14.74 -36.24
C TYR A 217 18.10 15.97 -36.94
N ASN A 218 19.10 16.63 -36.36
CA ASN A 218 20.04 17.54 -37.04
C ASN A 218 21.17 17.99 -36.08
N ASN A 219 22.23 17.18 -35.91
CA ASN A 219 23.51 17.71 -35.45
C ASN A 219 24.65 17.27 -36.38
N TYR A 220 24.74 17.97 -37.51
CA TYR A 220 25.99 18.11 -38.23
C TYR A 220 26.91 19.02 -37.40
N ASN A 221 28.03 18.45 -36.95
CA ASN A 221 29.23 19.14 -36.46
C ASN A 221 29.17 19.77 -35.06
N ASN A 222 29.60 19.00 -34.05
CA ASN A 222 30.79 19.37 -33.27
C ASN A 222 31.32 18.17 -32.48
N GLY A 223 32.45 17.63 -32.92
CA GLY A 223 33.19 16.64 -32.17
C GLY A 223 33.92 17.29 -31.00
N TYR A 224 33.36 17.24 -29.80
CA TYR A 224 34.07 17.36 -28.53
C TYR A 224 33.28 16.62 -27.42
N ASN A 225 33.91 15.59 -26.85
CA ASN A 225 33.55 14.84 -25.63
C ASN A 225 32.22 14.04 -25.61
N ASN A 226 32.27 12.82 -26.16
CA ASN A 226 31.43 11.71 -25.70
C ASN A 226 31.86 11.32 -24.28
N ASN A 227 31.30 11.95 -23.25
CA ASN A 227 31.02 11.25 -22.01
C ASN A 227 29.55 10.88 -22.09
N ASN A 228 29.27 9.59 -22.22
CA ASN A 228 27.93 9.03 -22.03
C ASN A 228 27.60 9.17 -20.54
N ASP A 229 27.30 10.37 -20.08
CA ASP A 229 26.74 10.59 -18.75
C ASP A 229 25.30 10.09 -18.83
N ARG A 230 25.12 8.78 -18.59
CA ARG A 230 23.79 8.16 -18.51
C ARG A 230 23.12 8.75 -17.28
N GLU A 231 22.08 9.53 -17.51
CA GLU A 231 21.27 10.11 -16.45
C GLU A 231 20.42 9.01 -15.79
N ILE A 232 20.22 9.19 -14.49
CA ILE A 232 19.56 8.19 -13.65
C ILE A 232 18.18 8.73 -13.33
N ALA A 233 17.14 7.96 -13.62
CA ALA A 233 15.77 8.36 -13.34
C ALA A 233 15.59 8.66 -11.85
N ASP A 234 14.90 9.76 -11.54
CA ASP A 234 14.73 10.29 -10.17
C ASP A 234 14.16 9.25 -9.19
N ILE A 235 13.18 8.46 -9.65
CA ILE A 235 12.64 7.34 -8.88
C ILE A 235 13.71 6.35 -8.38
N CYS A 236 14.77 6.12 -9.15
CA CYS A 236 15.85 5.23 -8.76
C CYS A 236 16.82 5.91 -7.80
N GLU A 237 17.06 7.21 -7.93
CA GLU A 237 17.93 7.95 -7.00
C GLU A 237 17.25 8.13 -5.65
N GLU A 238 16.03 8.68 -5.62
CA GLU A 238 15.30 8.99 -4.40
C GLU A 238 14.99 7.75 -3.58
N THR A 239 14.37 6.73 -4.20
CA THR A 239 14.04 5.50 -3.47
C THR A 239 15.29 4.74 -3.05
N TYR A 240 16.39 4.89 -3.78
CA TYR A 240 17.66 4.32 -3.34
C TYR A 240 18.20 5.05 -2.14
N GLU A 241 18.31 6.38 -2.16
CA GLU A 241 18.91 7.15 -1.07
C GLU A 241 18.24 6.88 0.27
N GLU A 242 16.90 6.89 0.29
CA GLU A 242 16.06 6.70 1.49
C GLU A 242 15.89 5.23 1.91
N SER A 243 16.29 4.26 1.08
CA SER A 243 16.10 2.85 1.41
C SER A 243 17.13 2.27 2.38
N ALA A 244 16.69 1.30 3.19
CA ALA A 244 17.55 0.26 3.72
C ALA A 244 17.96 -0.71 2.60
N LYS A 245 19.21 -1.18 2.61
CA LYS A 245 19.84 -1.79 1.42
C LYS A 245 20.38 -3.19 1.70
N CYS A 246 20.02 -4.13 0.83
CA CYS A 246 20.62 -5.45 0.76
C CYS A 246 21.09 -5.77 -0.66
N GLU A 247 22.33 -5.40 -0.96
CA GLU A 247 22.95 -5.51 -2.28
C GLU A 247 23.77 -6.79 -2.45
N ASP A 248 23.41 -7.82 -1.68
CA ASP A 248 24.08 -9.11 -1.66
C ASP A 248 23.94 -9.82 -3.01
N GLY A 249 25.07 -10.04 -3.69
CA GLY A 249 25.10 -10.65 -5.02
C GLY A 249 24.87 -9.69 -6.19
N MET A 250 24.86 -8.37 -5.94
CA MET A 250 24.93 -7.36 -7.00
C MET A 250 26.35 -7.19 -7.52
N ASP A 251 26.46 -6.87 -8.81
CA ASP A 251 27.74 -6.67 -9.52
C ASP A 251 28.10 -5.17 -9.49
N ILE A 252 28.39 -4.66 -8.29
CA ILE A 252 28.71 -3.25 -8.03
C ILE A 252 29.96 -3.12 -7.16
N SER A 253 30.65 -1.97 -7.24
CA SER A 253 31.96 -1.81 -6.60
C SER A 253 31.92 -1.83 -5.06
N TYR A 254 30.81 -1.37 -4.46
CA TYR A 254 30.68 -1.22 -3.01
C TYR A 254 29.29 -1.64 -2.52
N PRO A 255 28.98 -2.95 -2.51
CA PRO A 255 27.66 -3.43 -2.11
C PRO A 255 27.41 -3.19 -0.61
N ARG A 256 26.25 -2.62 -0.30
CA ARG A 256 25.72 -2.40 1.04
C ARG A 256 24.91 -3.60 1.49
N VAL A 257 25.44 -4.30 2.50
CA VAL A 257 24.83 -5.52 3.04
C VAL A 257 24.47 -5.42 4.52
N ALA A 258 24.58 -4.23 5.11
CA ALA A 258 24.35 -4.00 6.54
C ALA A 258 22.91 -4.36 6.94
N ASP A 259 21.93 -4.05 6.09
CA ASP A 259 20.51 -4.22 6.40
C ASP A 259 19.95 -5.57 5.91
N CYS A 260 20.77 -6.39 5.24
CA CYS A 260 20.35 -7.67 4.68
C CYS A 260 19.68 -8.60 5.70
N ASN A 261 20.19 -8.64 6.93
CA ASN A 261 19.59 -9.49 7.96
C ASN A 261 18.21 -9.00 8.36
N TYR A 262 17.99 -7.68 8.44
CA TYR A 262 16.70 -7.10 8.78
C TYR A 262 15.70 -7.33 7.65
N ILE A 263 16.09 -7.02 6.41
CA ILE A 263 15.24 -7.22 5.22
C ILE A 263 14.88 -8.70 5.08
N LYS A 264 15.86 -9.61 5.03
CA LYS A 264 15.63 -11.04 4.79
C LYS A 264 14.91 -11.76 5.95
N ASN A 265 15.17 -11.42 7.21
CA ASN A 265 14.66 -12.19 8.34
C ASN A 265 13.51 -11.55 9.10
N THR A 266 13.39 -10.21 9.11
CA THR A 266 12.33 -9.53 9.87
C THR A 266 11.14 -9.25 8.95
N VAL A 267 11.40 -8.64 7.79
CA VAL A 267 10.34 -8.23 6.87
C VAL A 267 9.65 -9.45 6.25
N TYR A 268 10.40 -10.39 5.66
CA TYR A 268 9.79 -11.55 5.00
C TYR A 268 9.03 -12.47 5.95
N LYS A 269 9.54 -12.70 7.17
CA LYS A 269 8.84 -13.56 8.14
C LYS A 269 7.52 -12.93 8.60
N GLN A 270 7.51 -11.60 8.75
CA GLN A 270 6.31 -10.88 9.15
C GLN A 270 5.29 -10.80 8.00
N SER A 271 5.71 -10.80 6.72
CA SER A 271 4.79 -10.94 5.59
C SER A 271 4.19 -12.34 5.52
N GLU A 272 4.98 -13.40 5.73
CA GLU A 272 4.48 -14.79 5.71
C GLU A 272 3.51 -15.08 6.87
N GLU A 273 3.74 -14.51 8.05
CA GLU A 273 2.81 -14.66 9.20
C GLU A 273 1.49 -13.89 9.02
N ASN A 274 1.48 -12.78 8.27
CA ASN A 274 0.26 -12.01 7.98
C ASN A 274 -0.55 -12.57 6.80
N GLU A 275 0.09 -13.26 5.84
CA GLU A 275 -0.63 -14.06 4.81
C GLU A 275 -1.33 -15.28 5.43
N GLY A 276 -0.89 -15.71 6.61
CA GLY A 276 -1.46 -16.80 7.38
C GLY A 276 -2.49 -16.32 8.41
N GLY A 277 -3.66 -15.87 7.96
CA GLY A 277 -4.89 -15.98 8.74
C GLY A 277 -5.15 -17.46 9.01
N GLY A 278 -4.43 -18.01 9.98
CA GLY A 278 -4.06 -19.42 10.01
C GLY A 278 -5.31 -20.28 9.97
N THR A 279 -5.38 -21.17 8.99
CA THR A 279 -6.35 -22.28 8.99
C THR A 279 -6.34 -23.00 10.35
N ALA A 280 -5.19 -23.00 11.02
CA ALA A 280 -5.03 -23.42 12.40
C ALA A 280 -5.80 -22.55 13.42
N ALA A 281 -5.72 -21.22 13.37
CA ALA A 281 -6.46 -20.33 14.28
C ALA A 281 -7.98 -20.48 14.12
N VAL A 282 -8.46 -20.60 12.89
CA VAL A 282 -9.87 -20.90 12.59
C VAL A 282 -10.26 -22.29 13.11
N ALA A 283 -9.42 -23.30 12.90
CA ALA A 283 -9.66 -24.65 13.44
C ALA A 283 -9.66 -24.67 14.98
N PHE A 284 -8.75 -23.95 15.64
CA PHE A 284 -8.71 -23.84 17.09
C PHE A 284 -9.92 -23.08 17.64
N ALA A 285 -10.41 -22.03 16.97
CA ALA A 285 -11.64 -21.34 17.33
C ALA A 285 -12.86 -22.29 17.27
N TRP A 286 -12.95 -23.15 16.25
CA TRP A 286 -13.98 -24.17 16.15
C TRP A 286 -13.86 -25.25 17.24
N ILE A 287 -12.66 -25.72 17.53
CA ILE A 287 -12.41 -26.70 18.61
C ILE A 287 -12.79 -26.11 19.97
N PHE A 288 -12.40 -24.86 20.24
CA PHE A 288 -12.79 -24.15 21.47
C PHE A 288 -14.30 -23.93 21.55
N GLY A 289 -14.94 -23.52 20.46
CA GLY A 289 -16.39 -23.36 20.40
C GLY A 289 -17.14 -24.66 20.71
N ILE A 290 -16.78 -25.76 20.06
CA ILE A 290 -17.42 -27.08 20.24
C ILE A 290 -17.19 -27.61 21.66
N SER A 291 -15.96 -27.55 22.17
CA SER A 291 -15.65 -28.02 23.52
C SER A 291 -16.42 -27.26 24.61
N THR A 292 -16.59 -25.94 24.43
CA THR A 292 -17.35 -25.11 25.37
C THR A 292 -18.83 -25.48 25.39
N VAL A 293 -19.43 -25.76 24.22
CA VAL A 293 -20.84 -26.22 24.13
C VAL A 293 -21.03 -27.57 24.81
N ILE A 294 -20.10 -28.52 24.61
CA ILE A 294 -20.15 -29.84 25.24
C ILE A 294 -20.06 -29.72 26.77
N LEU A 295 -19.14 -28.89 27.27
CA LEU A 295 -18.99 -28.65 28.71
C LEU A 295 -20.24 -27.97 29.31
N ALA A 296 -20.84 -27.02 28.60
CA ALA A 296 -22.09 -26.37 29.02
C ALA A 296 -23.25 -27.36 29.09
N ALA A 297 -23.38 -28.26 28.11
CA ALA A 297 -24.40 -29.31 28.11
C ALA A 297 -24.20 -30.30 29.28
N TYR A 298 -22.96 -30.70 29.55
CA TYR A 298 -22.63 -31.58 30.67
C TYR A 298 -22.88 -30.93 32.04
N ALA A 299 -22.54 -29.64 32.19
CA ALA A 299 -22.87 -28.87 33.39
C ALA A 299 -24.38 -28.76 33.59
N TYR A 300 -25.16 -28.58 32.52
CA TYR A 300 -26.61 -28.53 32.58
C TYR A 300 -27.24 -29.87 33.02
N THR A 301 -26.71 -31.02 32.56
CA THR A 301 -27.19 -32.34 33.01
C THR A 301 -26.94 -32.55 34.50
N LEU A 302 -25.74 -32.19 34.99
CA LEU A 302 -25.41 -32.27 36.42
C LEU A 302 -26.28 -31.33 37.26
N TYR A 303 -26.58 -30.14 36.76
CA TYR A 303 -27.48 -29.19 37.43
C TYR A 303 -28.91 -29.74 37.56
N LYS A 304 -29.44 -30.35 36.49
CA LYS A 304 -30.78 -30.96 36.48
C LYS A 304 -30.87 -32.15 37.44
N ASP A 305 -29.85 -33.00 37.49
CA ASP A 305 -29.82 -34.14 38.42
C ASP A 305 -29.78 -33.66 39.88
N LYS A 306 -29.05 -32.56 40.16
CA LYS A 306 -29.02 -31.94 41.49
C LYS A 306 -30.34 -31.26 41.87
N SER A 307 -31.06 -30.66 40.92
CA SER A 307 -32.34 -29.97 41.20
C SER A 307 -33.55 -30.90 41.29
N SER A 308 -33.43 -32.14 40.80
CA SER A 308 -34.48 -33.17 40.94
C SER A 308 -34.40 -33.94 42.27
N GLY A 309 -33.32 -33.75 43.03
CA GLY A 309 -33.19 -34.20 44.42
C GLY A 309 -33.92 -33.27 45.39
N THR A 310 -35.23 -33.08 45.24
CA THR A 310 -36.05 -32.53 46.33
C THR A 310 -36.10 -33.58 47.43
N ILE A 311 -35.31 -33.40 48.48
CA ILE A 311 -35.35 -34.23 49.69
C ILE A 311 -36.74 -34.04 50.30
N ASP A 312 -37.56 -35.08 50.24
CA ASP A 312 -38.84 -35.14 50.93
C ASP A 312 -38.58 -35.36 52.43
N LEU A 313 -38.59 -34.27 53.20
CA LEU A 313 -38.38 -34.26 54.65
C LEU A 313 -39.59 -34.79 55.45
N SER A 314 -40.63 -35.33 54.80
CA SER A 314 -41.86 -35.78 55.48
C SER A 314 -41.80 -37.22 56.05
N LYS A 315 -40.66 -37.91 55.99
CA LYS A 315 -40.55 -39.34 56.35
C LYS A 315 -39.72 -39.67 57.60
N GLN A 316 -39.69 -38.78 58.59
CA GLN A 316 -39.09 -39.08 59.89
C GLN A 316 -39.99 -38.64 61.06
N GLU A 317 -41.15 -39.28 61.19
CA GLU A 317 -41.89 -39.33 62.46
C GLU A 317 -42.37 -40.76 62.73
N GLY A 318 -42.13 -41.24 63.96
CA GLY A 318 -42.92 -42.29 64.59
C GLY A 318 -42.17 -43.57 64.96
N GLY A 319 -41.73 -43.68 66.22
CA GLY A 319 -41.39 -44.99 66.79
C GLY A 319 -40.50 -45.03 68.03
N GLY A 320 -40.67 -44.12 69.00
CA GLY A 320 -39.98 -44.17 70.29
C GLY A 320 -40.96 -44.40 71.44
N THR A 321 -41.19 -45.66 71.76
CA THR A 321 -42.04 -46.16 72.85
C THR A 321 -41.48 -45.77 74.22
N MET A 322 -42.32 -45.19 75.09
CA MET A 322 -42.05 -45.13 76.53
C MET A 322 -42.41 -46.46 77.20
N ALA A 323 -41.44 -47.08 77.87
CA ALA A 323 -41.61 -47.97 79.01
C ALA A 323 -40.27 -48.07 79.76
#